data_AF-Q19KS3-F1
#
_entry.id   AF-Q19KS3-F1
#
_cell.length_a   1.000
_cell.length_b   1.000
_cell.length_c   1.000
_cell.angle_alpha   90.00
_cell.angle_beta   90.00
_cell.angle_gamma   90.00
#
_symmetry.space_group_name_H-M   'P 1'
#
loop_
_entity.id
_entity.type
_entity.pdbx_description
1 polymer ?
#
loop_
_entity_poly.entity_id
_entity_poly.type
_entity_poly.pdbx_seq_one_letter_code
_entity_poly.pdbx_strand_id
1 'polypeptide(L)'
;MKLFVPALLSLGALGLCLAAPRKNVRWCAISLPEWSKCYQWQRRMRKLGAPSITCVRRTSALECIRAIAGKNADAVTLDSGMVFEAGLDPYKLRPVAAEIYGTEKSPQTHYYAVAVVKKGSNFQLDQLQGQKSCHTGLGRSAGWNIPVGILRPFLSWTESAEPLQGAVARFFSASCVPCVDGKAYPNLCQLCKGVGENKCACSSQEPYFGYSGAFKCLQDGAGDVAFVKETTVFENLPEKADRDQYELLCLNNTRAPVDAFKECHLAQVPSHAVVARSVDGKENLIWELLRKAQEKFGKNKSQRFQLFGSPEGRRDLLFKDSALGFVRIPSKVDSALYLGSRYLTALKNLRE
;
A
#
# COMPACT_ATOMS: atom_id res chain seq x y z
N MET A 1 -45.46 -36.82 -65.50
CA MET A 1 -44.95 -35.82 -64.53
C MET A 1 -44.46 -36.53 -63.27
N LYS A 2 -43.14 -36.70 -63.10
CA LYS A 2 -42.50 -36.93 -61.80
C LYS A 2 -41.17 -36.18 -61.81
N LEU A 3 -41.13 -35.04 -61.13
CA LEU A 3 -39.95 -34.19 -60.98
C LEU A 3 -39.05 -34.79 -59.90
N PHE A 4 -37.81 -35.12 -60.26
CA PHE A 4 -36.74 -35.44 -59.32
C PHE A 4 -36.12 -34.12 -58.85
N VAL A 5 -36.16 -33.86 -57.54
CA VAL A 5 -35.45 -32.75 -56.89
C VAL A 5 -34.19 -33.30 -56.23
N PRO A 6 -32.97 -32.84 -56.57
CA PRO A 6 -31.78 -33.24 -55.86
C PRO A 6 -31.66 -32.42 -54.57
N ALA A 7 -31.56 -33.12 -53.43
CA ALA A 7 -31.29 -32.51 -52.13
C ALA A 7 -29.82 -32.07 -52.07
N LEU A 8 -29.58 -30.75 -52.14
CA LEU A 8 -28.29 -30.13 -51.84
C LEU A 8 -28.08 -30.12 -50.32
N LEU A 9 -27.25 -31.03 -49.82
CA LEU A 9 -26.69 -31.00 -48.47
C LEU A 9 -25.62 -29.90 -48.40
N SER A 10 -26.02 -28.71 -47.96
CA SER A 10 -25.10 -27.64 -47.58
C SER A 10 -24.55 -27.92 -46.17
N LEU A 11 -23.32 -28.46 -46.09
CA LEU A 11 -22.54 -28.45 -44.86
C LEU A 11 -22.11 -27.01 -44.55
N GLY A 12 -22.95 -26.29 -43.79
CA GLY A 12 -22.58 -25.04 -43.16
C GLY A 12 -21.55 -25.30 -42.05
N ALA A 13 -20.28 -25.15 -42.36
CA ALA A 13 -19.23 -25.07 -41.34
C ALA A 13 -19.46 -23.79 -40.53
N LEU A 14 -20.20 -23.91 -39.42
CA LEU A 14 -20.24 -22.91 -38.36
C LEU A 14 -18.84 -22.84 -37.73
N GLY A 15 -18.00 -21.99 -38.31
CA GLY A 15 -16.76 -21.57 -37.68
C GLY A 15 -17.09 -20.88 -36.37
N LEU A 16 -17.00 -21.61 -35.27
CA LEU A 16 -16.88 -21.06 -33.93
C LEU A 16 -15.66 -20.16 -33.93
N CYS A 17 -15.85 -18.86 -34.21
CA CYS A 17 -14.90 -17.83 -33.81
C CYS A 17 -14.83 -17.88 -32.29
N LEU A 18 -13.93 -18.72 -31.76
CA LEU A 18 -13.42 -18.60 -30.41
C LEU A 18 -12.77 -17.22 -30.33
N ALA A 19 -13.57 -16.21 -29.98
CA ALA A 19 -13.08 -14.87 -29.72
C ALA A 19 -11.94 -15.03 -28.71
N ALA A 20 -10.72 -14.71 -29.13
CA ALA A 20 -9.55 -14.81 -28.28
C ALA A 20 -9.87 -14.15 -26.93
N PRO A 21 -9.52 -14.79 -25.79
CA PRO A 21 -9.86 -14.27 -24.47
C PRO A 21 -9.44 -12.79 -24.40
N ARG A 22 -10.40 -11.90 -24.09
CA ARG A 22 -10.10 -10.48 -23.99
C ARG A 22 -8.99 -10.30 -22.96
N LYS A 23 -7.83 -9.83 -23.42
CA LYS A 23 -6.65 -9.50 -22.62
C LYS A 23 -6.95 -8.34 -21.66
N ASN A 24 -7.66 -8.63 -20.57
CA ASN A 24 -8.13 -7.67 -19.59
C ASN A 24 -7.62 -7.95 -18.16
N VAL A 25 -7.15 -6.90 -17.50
CA VAL A 25 -6.76 -6.88 -16.08
C VAL A 25 -7.79 -6.09 -15.28
N ARG A 26 -8.38 -6.72 -14.25
CA ARG A 26 -9.25 -6.03 -13.28
C ARG A 26 -8.42 -5.46 -12.15
N TRP A 27 -8.21 -4.16 -12.15
CA TRP A 27 -7.48 -3.47 -11.10
C TRP A 27 -8.41 -3.11 -9.94
N CYS A 28 -8.05 -3.51 -8.72
CA CYS A 28 -8.81 -3.18 -7.52
C CYS A 28 -8.33 -1.84 -6.93
N ALA A 29 -9.27 -0.93 -6.74
CA ALA A 29 -9.07 0.38 -6.10
C ALA A 29 -9.76 0.38 -4.73
N ILE A 30 -9.09 0.91 -3.71
CA ILE A 30 -9.55 0.87 -2.31
C ILE A 30 -10.38 2.10 -1.89
N SER A 31 -10.59 3.04 -2.82
CA SER A 31 -11.36 4.26 -2.54
C SER A 31 -12.01 4.81 -3.82
N LEU A 32 -12.95 5.76 -3.65
CA LEU A 32 -13.55 6.45 -4.80
C LEU A 32 -12.50 7.28 -5.59
N PRO A 33 -11.60 8.06 -4.97
CA PRO A 33 -10.53 8.75 -5.70
C PRO A 33 -9.61 7.80 -6.48
N GLU A 34 -9.24 6.66 -5.90
CA GLU A 34 -8.45 5.66 -6.62
C GLU A 34 -9.21 5.07 -7.81
N TRP A 35 -10.49 4.75 -7.62
CA TRP A 35 -11.32 4.23 -8.70
C TRP A 35 -11.43 5.25 -9.84
N SER A 36 -11.59 6.54 -9.52
CA SER A 36 -11.58 7.62 -10.49
C SER A 36 -10.25 7.74 -11.24
N LYS A 37 -9.10 7.63 -10.55
CA LYS A 37 -7.78 7.60 -11.20
C LYS A 37 -7.62 6.38 -12.09
N CYS A 38 -8.09 5.20 -11.64
CA CYS A 38 -8.07 3.98 -12.43
C CYS A 38 -8.93 4.12 -13.69
N TYR A 39 -10.10 4.74 -13.60
CA TYR A 39 -10.97 4.97 -14.76
C TYR A 39 -10.32 5.89 -15.80
N GLN A 40 -9.58 6.90 -15.34
CA GLN A 40 -8.76 7.73 -16.24
C GLN A 40 -7.66 6.88 -16.90
N TRP A 41 -6.93 6.07 -16.13
CA TRP A 41 -5.92 5.15 -16.65
C TRP A 41 -6.49 4.22 -17.73
N GLN A 42 -7.67 3.64 -17.48
CA GLN A 42 -8.40 2.81 -18.44
C GLN A 42 -8.64 3.52 -19.77
N ARG A 43 -9.16 4.75 -19.75
CA ARG A 43 -9.43 5.52 -20.97
C ARG A 43 -8.16 5.84 -21.75
N ARG A 44 -7.04 6.07 -21.06
CA ARG A 44 -5.75 6.34 -21.71
C ARG A 44 -5.16 5.07 -22.34
N MET A 45 -5.25 3.92 -21.66
CA MET A 45 -4.74 2.64 -22.18
C MET A 45 -5.51 2.14 -23.41
N ARG A 46 -6.83 2.36 -23.49
CA ARG A 46 -7.65 1.98 -24.65
C ARG A 46 -7.15 2.59 -25.97
N LYS A 47 -6.53 3.77 -25.92
CA LYS A 47 -6.00 4.47 -27.10
C LYS A 47 -4.66 3.91 -27.60
N LEU A 48 -4.04 2.96 -26.88
CA LEU A 48 -2.68 2.49 -27.13
C LEU A 48 -2.58 1.06 -27.69
N GLY A 49 -3.73 0.40 -27.97
CA GLY A 49 -3.74 -1.02 -28.35
C GLY A 49 -2.99 -1.90 -27.34
N ALA A 50 -3.11 -1.59 -26.05
CA ALA A 50 -2.47 -2.29 -24.93
C ALA A 50 -3.45 -3.27 -24.26
N PRO A 51 -2.99 -4.17 -23.38
CA PRO A 51 -3.87 -4.87 -22.45
C PRO A 51 -4.91 -3.93 -21.85
N SER A 52 -6.19 -4.32 -21.91
CA SER A 52 -7.25 -3.52 -21.34
C SER A 52 -7.22 -3.61 -19.82
N ILE A 53 -7.65 -2.55 -19.17
CA ILE A 53 -7.83 -2.49 -17.73
C ILE A 53 -9.29 -2.16 -17.44
N THR A 54 -9.85 -2.77 -16.40
CA THR A 54 -11.15 -2.41 -15.83
C THR A 54 -11.02 -2.20 -14.34
N CYS A 55 -11.75 -1.26 -13.77
CA CYS A 55 -11.59 -0.83 -12.39
C CYS A 55 -12.67 -1.41 -11.48
N VAL A 56 -12.25 -2.16 -10.47
CA VAL A 56 -13.11 -2.71 -9.42
C VAL A 56 -12.91 -1.86 -8.17
N ARG A 57 -13.99 -1.37 -7.56
CA ARG A 57 -13.91 -0.59 -6.32
C ARG A 57 -14.20 -1.45 -5.10
N ARG A 58 -13.39 -1.30 -4.07
CA ARG A 58 -13.57 -1.81 -2.71
C ARG A 58 -13.27 -0.68 -1.71
N THR A 59 -13.41 -0.97 -0.41
CA THR A 59 -13.24 0.03 0.65
C THR A 59 -11.93 -0.13 1.44
N SER A 60 -11.20 -1.23 1.22
CA SER A 60 -9.94 -1.50 1.90
C SER A 60 -9.03 -2.43 1.10
N ALA A 61 -7.75 -2.47 1.47
CA ALA A 61 -6.77 -3.41 0.91
C ALA A 61 -7.18 -4.87 1.15
N LEU A 62 -7.72 -5.19 2.34
CA LEU A 62 -8.19 -6.53 2.68
C LEU A 62 -9.37 -6.98 1.80
N GLU A 63 -10.31 -6.09 1.51
CA GLU A 63 -11.38 -6.39 0.55
C GLU A 63 -10.85 -6.62 -0.88
N CYS A 64 -9.81 -5.90 -1.29
CA CYS A 64 -9.15 -6.17 -2.58
C CYS A 64 -8.43 -7.52 -2.59
N ILE A 65 -7.73 -7.90 -1.51
CA ILE A 65 -7.13 -9.23 -1.35
C ILE A 65 -8.19 -10.33 -1.51
N ARG A 66 -9.31 -10.21 -0.76
CA ARG A 66 -10.46 -11.12 -0.86
C ARG A 66 -11.05 -11.16 -2.27
N ALA A 67 -11.19 -10.00 -2.92
CA ALA A 67 -11.71 -9.92 -4.28
C ALA A 67 -10.78 -10.60 -5.31
N ILE A 68 -9.46 -10.50 -5.15
CA ILE A 68 -8.49 -11.16 -6.04
C ILE A 68 -8.51 -12.66 -5.82
N ALA A 69 -8.50 -13.12 -4.57
CA ALA A 69 -8.59 -14.54 -4.22
C ALA A 69 -9.90 -15.16 -4.76
N GLY A 70 -11.03 -14.47 -4.56
CA GLY A 70 -12.35 -14.85 -5.08
C GLY A 70 -12.58 -14.58 -6.58
N LYS A 71 -11.51 -14.37 -7.37
CA LYS A 71 -11.55 -14.12 -8.82
C LYS A 71 -12.47 -12.96 -9.26
N ASN A 72 -12.75 -12.00 -8.41
CA ASN A 72 -13.53 -10.78 -8.69
C ASN A 72 -12.66 -9.57 -9.10
N ALA A 73 -11.37 -9.61 -8.78
CA ALA A 73 -10.33 -8.70 -9.27
C ALA A 73 -9.09 -9.49 -9.70
N ASP A 74 -8.10 -8.83 -10.30
CA ASP A 74 -6.87 -9.48 -10.78
C ASP A 74 -5.60 -8.94 -10.10
N ALA A 75 -5.55 -7.65 -9.78
CA ALA A 75 -4.38 -7.02 -9.17
C ALA A 75 -4.73 -5.86 -8.25
N VAL A 76 -3.88 -5.62 -7.25
CA VAL A 76 -3.86 -4.44 -6.37
C VAL A 76 -2.43 -4.19 -5.91
N THR A 77 -2.07 -2.93 -5.66
CA THR A 77 -0.78 -2.56 -5.04
C THR A 77 -0.93 -2.60 -3.52
N LEU A 78 0.00 -3.25 -2.83
CA LEU A 78 0.00 -3.41 -1.38
C LEU A 78 1.32 -2.97 -0.76
N ASP A 79 1.21 -2.39 0.44
CA ASP A 79 2.34 -2.26 1.37
C ASP A 79 2.87 -3.66 1.76
N SER A 80 4.17 -3.80 2.02
CA SER A 80 4.80 -5.09 2.34
C SER A 80 4.15 -5.83 3.53
N GLY A 81 3.62 -5.13 4.52
CA GLY A 81 2.87 -5.75 5.62
C GLY A 81 1.56 -6.39 5.14
N MET A 82 0.92 -5.80 4.14
CA MET A 82 -0.27 -6.37 3.50
C MET A 82 0.08 -7.42 2.45
N VAL A 83 1.29 -7.42 1.89
CA VAL A 83 1.80 -8.54 1.05
C VAL A 83 1.93 -9.81 1.88
N PHE A 84 2.36 -9.70 3.15
CA PHE A 84 2.36 -10.82 4.08
C PHE A 84 0.96 -11.39 4.25
N GLU A 85 0.00 -10.54 4.65
CA GLU A 85 -1.40 -10.94 4.84
C GLU A 85 -1.99 -11.57 3.57
N ALA A 86 -1.73 -10.98 2.40
CA ALA A 86 -2.20 -11.48 1.11
C ALA A 86 -1.62 -12.86 0.75
N GLY A 87 -0.45 -13.21 1.27
CA GLY A 87 0.21 -14.49 1.02
C GLY A 87 -0.26 -15.63 1.93
N LEU A 88 -0.97 -15.31 3.02
CA LEU A 88 -1.49 -16.31 3.96
C LEU A 88 -2.70 -17.06 3.39
N ASP A 89 -3.04 -18.16 4.04
CA ASP A 89 -4.30 -18.85 3.81
C ASP A 89 -5.48 -18.00 4.28
N PRO A 90 -6.60 -17.97 3.53
CA PRO A 90 -6.90 -18.74 2.31
C PRO A 90 -6.50 -18.01 1.00
N TYR A 91 -5.83 -16.86 1.05
CA TYR A 91 -5.67 -15.98 -0.10
C TYR A 91 -4.57 -16.43 -1.07
N LYS A 92 -3.42 -16.89 -0.56
CA LYS A 92 -2.26 -17.37 -1.33
C LYS A 92 -1.89 -16.48 -2.53
N LEU A 93 -2.00 -15.17 -2.38
CA LEU A 93 -1.55 -14.21 -3.40
C LEU A 93 -0.02 -14.11 -3.35
N ARG A 94 0.58 -13.68 -4.46
CA ARG A 94 2.02 -13.42 -4.54
C ARG A 94 2.31 -12.08 -5.19
N PRO A 95 3.44 -11.46 -4.87
CA PRO A 95 3.87 -10.24 -5.51
C PRO A 95 4.37 -10.55 -6.94
N VAL A 96 3.98 -9.71 -7.91
CA VAL A 96 4.31 -9.88 -9.35
C VAL A 96 5.11 -8.71 -9.92
N ALA A 97 5.02 -7.53 -9.30
CA ALA A 97 5.84 -6.38 -9.62
C ALA A 97 6.08 -5.54 -8.36
N ALA A 98 7.30 -5.03 -8.16
CA ALA A 98 7.64 -4.13 -7.06
C ALA A 98 7.77 -2.69 -7.56
N GLU A 99 7.32 -1.73 -6.76
CA GLU A 99 7.59 -0.31 -7.02
C GLU A 99 9.09 0.00 -6.82
N ILE A 100 9.63 0.84 -7.70
CA ILE A 100 11.00 1.34 -7.62
C ILE A 100 10.97 2.76 -7.03
N TYR A 101 11.77 3.02 -6.00
CA TYR A 101 11.94 4.33 -5.37
C TYR A 101 13.37 4.87 -5.59
N GLY A 102 13.70 5.98 -4.93
CA GLY A 102 15.01 6.62 -4.98
C GLY A 102 15.12 7.59 -6.14
N THR A 103 16.23 7.49 -6.88
CA THR A 103 16.48 8.33 -8.07
C THR A 103 16.78 7.44 -9.28
N GLU A 104 16.69 7.98 -10.49
CA GLU A 104 17.04 7.22 -11.70
C GLU A 104 18.49 6.70 -11.67
N LYS A 105 19.40 7.40 -10.98
CA LYS A 105 20.81 7.02 -10.81
C LYS A 105 21.02 5.95 -9.72
N SER A 106 20.09 5.85 -8.77
CA SER A 106 20.17 4.92 -7.64
C SER A 106 18.77 4.37 -7.34
N PRO A 107 18.21 3.54 -8.23
CA PRO A 107 16.89 2.94 -8.04
C PRO A 107 16.95 1.89 -6.93
N GLN A 108 15.92 1.85 -6.10
CA GLN A 108 15.83 0.91 -4.98
C GLN A 108 14.44 0.27 -4.89
N THR A 109 14.40 -1.00 -4.49
CA THR A 109 13.17 -1.77 -4.23
C THR A 109 12.92 -1.94 -2.72
N HIS A 110 13.31 -0.92 -1.95
CA HIS A 110 13.11 -0.84 -0.52
C HIS A 110 12.94 0.64 -0.11
N TYR A 111 12.47 0.85 1.11
CA TYR A 111 12.40 2.16 1.77
C TYR A 111 12.73 2.00 3.25
N TYR A 112 12.80 3.11 3.97
CA TYR A 112 13.13 3.13 5.39
C TYR A 112 11.90 3.50 6.22
N ALA A 113 11.53 2.65 7.17
CA ALA A 113 10.56 2.99 8.20
C ALA A 113 11.22 3.88 9.25
N VAL A 114 10.62 5.02 9.57
CA VAL A 114 11.13 6.01 10.51
C VAL A 114 10.05 6.46 11.50
N ALA A 115 10.47 6.91 12.67
CA ALA A 115 9.64 7.61 13.64
C ALA A 115 10.00 9.10 13.61
N VAL A 116 9.06 9.93 13.17
CA VAL A 116 9.25 11.39 13.04
C VAL A 116 8.61 12.09 14.22
N VAL A 117 9.30 13.06 14.79
CA VAL A 117 8.81 13.92 15.88
C VAL A 117 9.04 15.38 15.55
N LYS A 118 8.34 16.29 16.24
CA LYS A 118 8.65 17.72 16.18
C LYS A 118 9.90 18.01 17.02
N LYS A 119 10.76 18.89 16.50
CA LYS A 119 11.90 19.42 17.25
C LYS A 119 11.41 20.15 18.50
N GLY A 120 12.13 19.99 19.61
CA GLY A 120 11.74 20.54 20.91
C GLY A 120 10.78 19.66 21.73
N SER A 121 10.28 18.55 21.18
CA SER A 121 9.77 17.46 22.02
C SER A 121 10.95 16.84 22.80
N ASN A 122 10.75 16.43 24.05
CA ASN A 122 11.82 15.97 24.95
C ASN A 122 11.64 14.49 25.32
N PHE A 123 11.60 13.60 24.32
CA PHE A 123 11.49 12.15 24.56
C PHE A 123 12.19 11.32 23.46
N GLN A 124 12.73 10.17 23.83
CA GLN A 124 13.36 9.24 22.90
C GLN A 124 12.45 8.05 22.57
N LEU A 125 12.93 7.10 21.77
CA LEU A 125 12.13 5.98 21.27
C LEU A 125 11.62 5.07 22.41
N ASP A 126 12.41 4.90 23.46
CA ASP A 126 12.08 4.15 24.68
C ASP A 126 11.15 4.90 25.65
N GLN A 127 10.88 6.18 25.39
CA GLN A 127 10.05 7.06 26.23
C GLN A 127 8.68 7.35 25.58
N LEU A 128 8.25 6.49 24.66
CA LEU A 128 7.00 6.65 23.93
C LEU A 128 5.73 6.28 24.72
N GLN A 129 5.88 5.66 25.89
CA GLN A 129 4.73 5.33 26.74
C GLN A 129 4.02 6.62 27.18
N GLY A 130 2.69 6.64 27.04
CA GLY A 130 1.85 7.80 27.36
C GLY A 130 1.89 8.92 26.33
N GLN A 131 2.74 8.86 25.30
CA GLN A 131 2.72 9.82 24.19
C GLN A 131 1.50 9.58 23.28
N LYS A 132 1.20 10.54 22.41
CA LYS A 132 0.19 10.40 21.35
C LYS A 132 0.84 10.00 20.03
N SER A 133 0.23 9.06 19.30
CA SER A 133 0.86 8.50 18.10
C SER A 133 0.00 8.60 16.83
N CYS A 134 0.67 8.77 15.70
CA CYS A 134 0.10 8.86 14.37
C CYS A 134 0.62 7.71 13.50
N HIS A 135 -0.29 6.85 13.02
CA HIS A 135 0.04 5.64 12.29
C HIS A 135 -0.55 5.66 10.87
N THR A 136 0.16 5.11 9.89
CA THR A 136 -0.35 5.08 8.49
C THR A 136 -1.59 4.21 8.29
N GLY A 137 -1.84 3.29 9.22
CA GLY A 137 -2.91 2.30 9.18
C GLY A 137 -2.46 0.94 9.71
N LEU A 138 -3.41 0.21 10.31
CA LEU A 138 -3.21 -1.14 10.86
C LEU A 138 -2.60 -2.10 9.82
N GLY A 139 -1.61 -2.88 10.23
CA GLY A 139 -0.98 -3.92 9.40
C GLY A 139 0.02 -3.41 8.35
N ARG A 140 0.20 -2.09 8.22
CA ARG A 140 1.21 -1.50 7.31
C ARG A 140 2.60 -1.55 7.92
N SER A 141 3.63 -1.64 7.07
CA SER A 141 5.00 -1.88 7.50
C SER A 141 5.54 -0.77 8.40
N ALA A 142 5.70 0.43 7.85
CA ALA A 142 6.29 1.54 8.60
C ALA A 142 5.35 2.12 9.65
N GLY A 143 4.03 2.06 9.43
CA GLY A 143 3.06 2.67 10.33
C GLY A 143 2.53 1.75 11.43
N TRP A 144 2.77 0.44 11.39
CA TRP A 144 2.28 -0.49 12.41
C TRP A 144 3.28 -1.59 12.73
N ASN A 145 3.60 -2.46 11.76
CA ASN A 145 4.35 -3.69 12.05
C ASN A 145 5.75 -3.40 12.61
N ILE A 146 6.51 -2.50 11.96
CA ILE A 146 7.86 -2.15 12.42
C ILE A 146 7.83 -1.45 13.79
N PRO A 147 7.10 -0.34 14.00
CA PRO A 147 7.12 0.35 15.29
C PRO A 147 6.54 -0.51 16.42
N VAL A 148 5.46 -1.26 16.20
CA VAL A 148 4.90 -2.13 17.24
C VAL A 148 5.83 -3.30 17.55
N GLY A 149 6.54 -3.84 16.56
CA GLY A 149 7.55 -4.87 16.76
C GLY A 149 8.71 -4.38 17.64
N ILE A 150 9.16 -3.14 17.44
CA ILE A 150 10.20 -2.51 18.26
C ILE A 150 9.68 -2.21 19.67
N LEU A 151 8.42 -1.78 19.78
CA LEU A 151 7.82 -1.43 21.06
C LEU A 151 7.36 -2.63 21.88
N ARG A 152 7.28 -3.83 21.27
CA ARG A 152 6.81 -5.07 21.91
C ARG A 152 7.39 -5.30 23.32
N PRO A 153 8.70 -5.12 23.59
CA PRO A 153 9.25 -5.32 24.94
C PRO A 153 8.65 -4.40 26.01
N PHE A 154 8.09 -3.25 25.62
CA PHE A 154 7.50 -2.25 26.51
C PHE A 154 5.98 -2.38 26.65
N LEU A 155 5.33 -3.25 25.86
CA LEU A 155 3.87 -3.40 25.88
C LEU A 155 3.34 -4.27 27.03
N SER A 156 4.22 -4.97 27.74
CA SER A 156 3.85 -5.97 28.77
C SER A 156 2.74 -6.92 28.28
N TRP A 157 2.86 -7.37 27.01
CA TRP A 157 1.83 -8.08 26.28
C TRP A 157 2.18 -9.56 26.08
N THR A 158 1.17 -10.41 26.20
CA THR A 158 1.20 -11.82 25.78
C THR A 158 -0.06 -12.11 24.97
N GLU A 159 0.06 -12.87 23.88
CA GLU A 159 -1.07 -13.14 22.97
C GLU A 159 -2.26 -13.78 23.68
N SER A 160 -2.00 -14.67 24.66
CA SER A 160 -3.03 -15.35 25.43
C SER A 160 -3.92 -14.42 26.27
N ALA A 161 -3.47 -13.19 26.56
CA ALA A 161 -4.21 -12.26 27.40
C ALA A 161 -5.19 -11.40 26.59
N GLU A 162 -4.79 -10.93 25.40
CA GLU A 162 -5.60 -10.05 24.56
C GLU A 162 -5.00 -9.88 23.15
N PRO A 163 -5.77 -9.34 22.18
CA PRO A 163 -5.21 -8.90 20.91
C PRO A 163 -4.19 -7.76 21.09
N LEU A 164 -3.13 -7.78 20.27
CA LEU A 164 -2.03 -6.80 20.29
C LEU A 164 -2.50 -5.33 20.27
N GLN A 165 -3.61 -5.04 19.59
CA GLN A 165 -4.22 -3.72 19.54
C GLN A 165 -4.59 -3.20 20.94
N GLY A 166 -5.05 -4.06 21.84
CA GLY A 166 -5.39 -3.72 23.22
C GLY A 166 -4.18 -3.24 24.02
N ALA A 167 -3.04 -3.90 23.86
CA ALA A 167 -1.80 -3.50 24.52
C ALA A 167 -1.29 -2.16 24.00
N VAL A 168 -1.30 -1.96 22.68
CA VAL A 168 -0.91 -0.68 22.06
C VAL A 168 -1.85 0.45 22.50
N ALA A 169 -3.16 0.17 22.64
CA ALA A 169 -4.15 1.12 23.12
C ALA A 169 -3.95 1.56 24.58
N ARG A 170 -3.27 0.75 25.40
CA ARG A 170 -2.88 1.13 26.77
C ARG A 170 -1.50 1.78 26.84
N PHE A 171 -0.64 1.50 25.87
CA PHE A 171 0.71 2.05 25.81
C PHE A 171 0.71 3.54 25.45
N PHE A 172 -0.03 3.94 24.41
CA PHE A 172 -0.17 5.33 24.00
C PHE A 172 -1.39 5.99 24.68
N SER A 173 -1.30 7.28 25.01
CA SER A 173 -2.42 7.99 25.65
C SER A 173 -3.59 8.21 24.70
N ALA A 174 -3.32 8.39 23.41
CA ALA A 174 -4.30 8.40 22.33
C ALA A 174 -3.58 8.17 21.00
N SER A 175 -4.26 7.58 20.02
CA SER A 175 -3.65 7.36 18.70
C SER A 175 -4.60 7.72 17.55
N CYS A 176 -4.04 7.88 16.36
CA CYS A 176 -4.78 7.61 15.12
C CYS A 176 -4.16 6.42 14.40
N VAL A 177 -4.88 5.30 14.40
CA VAL A 177 -4.55 4.05 13.71
C VAL A 177 -5.70 3.70 12.76
N PRO A 178 -5.70 4.26 11.54
CA PRO A 178 -6.72 3.92 10.54
C PRO A 178 -6.82 2.40 10.32
N CYS A 179 -7.99 1.93 9.87
CA CYS A 179 -8.30 0.52 9.63
C CYS A 179 -8.52 -0.36 10.88
N VAL A 180 -8.37 0.17 12.10
CA VAL A 180 -8.72 -0.57 13.33
C VAL A 180 -10.22 -0.48 13.60
N ASP A 181 -10.77 -1.47 14.31
CA ASP A 181 -12.14 -1.37 14.83
C ASP A 181 -12.18 -0.34 15.97
N GLY A 182 -12.63 0.87 15.65
CA GLY A 182 -12.74 1.97 16.61
C GLY A 182 -13.81 1.77 17.69
N LYS A 183 -14.72 0.78 17.54
CA LYS A 183 -15.67 0.42 18.60
C LYS A 183 -14.98 -0.47 19.64
N ALA A 184 -14.17 -1.42 19.20
CA ALA A 184 -13.39 -2.28 20.08
C ALA A 184 -12.19 -1.55 20.71
N TYR A 185 -11.54 -0.65 19.96
CA TYR A 185 -10.33 0.08 20.38
C TYR A 185 -10.48 1.60 20.19
N PRO A 186 -11.35 2.26 20.97
CA PRO A 186 -11.65 3.70 20.79
C PRO A 186 -10.41 4.60 20.95
N ASN A 187 -9.48 4.25 21.85
CA ASN A 187 -8.21 4.96 22.04
C ASN A 187 -7.40 5.04 20.73
N LEU A 188 -7.39 3.96 19.94
CA LEU A 188 -6.62 3.89 18.70
C LEU A 188 -7.21 4.72 17.56
N CYS A 189 -8.48 5.12 17.67
CA CYS A 189 -9.15 5.99 16.72
C CYS A 189 -9.37 7.41 17.26
N GLN A 190 -8.91 7.70 18.49
CA GLN A 190 -9.26 8.93 19.21
C GLN A 190 -8.78 10.19 18.48
N LEU A 191 -7.56 10.16 17.94
CA LEU A 191 -6.94 11.31 17.24
C LEU A 191 -7.32 11.38 15.76
N CYS A 192 -7.97 10.36 15.22
CA CYS A 192 -8.35 10.34 13.81
C CYS A 192 -9.37 11.44 13.49
N LYS A 193 -9.26 12.02 12.29
CA LYS A 193 -9.91 13.28 11.90
C LYS A 193 -11.09 13.10 10.96
N GLY A 194 -11.38 11.88 10.53
CA GLY A 194 -12.57 11.57 9.74
C GLY A 194 -13.86 11.87 10.50
N VAL A 195 -14.94 12.11 9.76
CA VAL A 195 -16.23 12.52 10.28
C VAL A 195 -17.25 11.39 10.12
N GLY A 196 -18.05 11.14 11.16
CA GLY A 196 -19.05 10.06 11.18
C GLY A 196 -18.41 8.70 10.92
N GLU A 197 -19.00 7.93 10.01
CA GLU A 197 -18.50 6.61 9.58
C GLU A 197 -17.10 6.65 8.94
N ASN A 198 -16.60 7.82 8.56
CA ASN A 198 -15.25 7.96 8.00
C ASN A 198 -14.16 8.16 9.06
N LYS A 199 -14.53 8.34 10.33
CA LYS A 199 -13.55 8.42 11.42
C LYS A 199 -12.79 7.09 11.49
N CYS A 200 -11.47 7.16 11.40
CA CYS A 200 -10.60 5.98 11.45
C CYS A 200 -10.73 5.03 10.24
N ALA A 201 -11.35 5.48 9.15
CA ALA A 201 -11.56 4.67 7.96
C ALA A 201 -10.26 4.19 7.30
N CYS A 202 -10.30 3.01 6.67
CA CYS A 202 -9.17 2.42 5.97
C CYS A 202 -8.95 2.97 4.56
N SER A 203 -9.12 4.28 4.38
CA SER A 203 -9.03 4.93 3.07
C SER A 203 -8.75 6.42 3.21
N SER A 204 -8.56 7.12 2.08
CA SER A 204 -8.37 8.57 2.01
C SER A 204 -9.59 9.41 2.46
N GLN A 205 -10.65 8.78 2.98
CA GLN A 205 -11.74 9.49 3.66
C GLN A 205 -11.37 9.86 5.10
N GLU A 206 -10.43 9.13 5.71
CA GLU A 206 -9.76 9.53 6.93
C GLU A 206 -8.59 10.45 6.56
N PRO A 207 -8.60 11.75 6.92
CA PRO A 207 -7.53 12.68 6.56
C PRO A 207 -6.15 12.28 7.09
N TYR A 208 -6.09 11.51 8.18
CA TYR A 208 -4.84 11.00 8.75
C TYR A 208 -4.43 9.62 8.23
N PHE A 209 -5.07 9.10 7.18
CA PHE A 209 -4.70 7.84 6.53
C PHE A 209 -3.45 7.94 5.65
N GLY A 210 -2.63 6.89 5.70
CA GLY A 210 -1.43 6.77 4.87
C GLY A 210 -0.25 7.62 5.36
N TYR A 211 0.81 7.69 4.54
CA TYR A 211 2.06 8.35 4.94
C TYR A 211 1.86 9.85 5.17
N SER A 212 1.31 10.56 4.18
CA SER A 212 0.99 11.99 4.32
C SER A 212 -0.04 12.27 5.40
N GLY A 213 -1.04 11.40 5.60
CA GLY A 213 -2.03 11.58 6.66
C GLY A 213 -1.44 11.42 8.06
N ALA A 214 -0.62 10.39 8.30
CA ALA A 214 0.05 10.20 9.57
C ALA A 214 1.04 11.33 9.88
N PHE A 215 1.76 11.83 8.86
CA PHE A 215 2.58 13.02 9.03
C PHE A 215 1.74 14.26 9.32
N LYS A 216 0.60 14.45 8.62
CA LYS A 216 -0.33 15.55 8.90
C LYS A 216 -0.87 15.51 10.33
N CYS A 217 -1.14 14.32 10.88
CA CYS A 217 -1.53 14.14 12.27
C CYS A 217 -0.49 14.71 13.25
N LEU A 218 0.80 14.52 12.97
CA LEU A 218 1.89 15.16 13.72
C LEU A 218 1.95 16.68 13.45
N GLN A 219 1.86 17.11 12.19
CA GLN A 219 1.90 18.54 11.83
C GLN A 219 0.81 19.34 12.55
N ASP A 220 -0.43 18.83 12.54
CA ASP A 220 -1.59 19.43 13.20
C ASP A 220 -1.49 19.39 14.75
N GLY A 221 -0.46 18.74 15.31
CA GLY A 221 -0.24 18.62 16.76
C GLY A 221 -1.19 17.63 17.46
N ALA A 222 -1.90 16.81 16.68
CA ALA A 222 -2.80 15.81 17.22
C ALA A 222 -2.00 14.71 17.93
N GLY A 223 -0.94 14.20 17.30
CA GLY A 223 0.02 13.28 17.90
C GLY A 223 1.42 13.87 18.07
N ASP A 224 2.23 13.20 18.88
CA ASP A 224 3.58 13.62 19.25
C ASP A 224 4.66 12.89 18.40
N VAL A 225 4.33 11.70 17.90
CA VAL A 225 5.17 10.89 16.98
C VAL A 225 4.36 10.41 15.78
N ALA A 226 4.95 10.46 14.59
CA ALA A 226 4.41 9.84 13.37
C ALA A 226 5.30 8.73 12.85
N PHE A 227 4.72 7.55 12.63
CA PHE A 227 5.42 6.41 12.07
C PHE A 227 5.16 6.34 10.56
N VAL A 228 6.18 6.66 9.76
CA VAL A 228 6.07 6.87 8.31
C VAL A 228 7.32 6.37 7.58
N LYS A 229 7.39 6.55 6.25
CA LYS A 229 8.61 6.29 5.47
C LYS A 229 9.49 7.55 5.38
N GLU A 230 10.78 7.39 5.09
CA GLU A 230 11.77 8.46 5.06
C GLU A 230 11.42 9.61 4.12
N THR A 231 10.83 9.31 2.96
CA THR A 231 10.51 10.34 1.97
C THR A 231 9.33 11.24 2.37
N THR A 232 8.56 10.85 3.39
CA THR A 232 7.29 11.51 3.74
C THR A 232 7.50 12.99 4.09
N VAL A 233 8.52 13.31 4.88
CA VAL A 233 8.80 14.71 5.26
C VAL A 233 9.11 15.55 4.02
N PHE A 234 9.95 15.03 3.11
CA PHE A 234 10.36 15.71 1.89
C PHE A 234 9.22 15.87 0.87
N GLU A 235 8.30 14.90 0.80
CA GLU A 235 7.14 14.91 -0.09
C GLU A 235 6.04 15.90 0.36
N ASN A 236 5.98 16.21 1.66
CA ASN A 236 4.94 17.07 2.23
C ASN A 236 5.44 18.48 2.57
N LEU A 237 6.75 18.67 2.71
CA LEU A 237 7.37 19.98 2.98
C LEU A 237 8.38 20.32 1.88
N PRO A 238 8.06 21.25 0.96
CA PRO A 238 8.99 21.63 -0.11
C PRO A 238 10.17 22.45 0.42
N GLU A 239 9.95 23.30 1.42
CA GLU A 239 10.95 24.19 1.99
C GLU A 239 11.81 23.50 3.05
N LYS A 240 13.13 23.70 2.99
CA LYS A 240 14.06 23.11 3.96
C LYS A 240 13.80 23.62 5.38
N ALA A 241 13.51 24.92 5.53
CA ALA A 241 13.25 25.53 6.83
C ALA A 241 12.08 24.87 7.59
N ASP A 242 11.07 24.38 6.87
CA ASP A 242 9.96 23.65 7.48
C ASP A 242 10.37 22.23 7.89
N ARG A 243 11.24 21.57 7.11
CA ARG A 243 11.77 20.24 7.42
C ARG A 243 12.65 20.25 8.68
N ASP A 244 13.40 21.33 8.88
CA ASP A 244 14.30 21.50 10.02
C ASP A 244 13.55 21.61 11.38
N GLN A 245 12.22 21.70 11.35
CA GLN A 245 11.34 21.63 12.53
C GLN A 245 11.03 20.19 12.96
N TYR A 246 11.54 19.17 12.26
CA TYR A 246 11.29 17.76 12.54
C TYR A 246 12.60 16.99 12.74
N GLU A 247 12.53 15.93 13.53
CA GLU A 247 13.65 15.04 13.84
C GLU A 247 13.19 13.58 13.76
N LEU A 248 14.15 12.66 13.64
CA LEU A 248 13.94 11.22 13.69
C LEU A 248 14.30 10.69 15.08
N LEU A 249 13.49 9.77 15.61
CA LEU A 249 13.88 8.94 16.74
C LEU A 249 14.65 7.73 16.24
N CYS A 250 15.86 7.53 16.77
CA CYS A 250 16.76 6.46 16.38
C CYS A 250 16.68 5.27 17.36
N LEU A 251 17.05 4.07 16.90
CA LEU A 251 17.02 2.84 17.71
C LEU A 251 17.97 2.88 18.93
N ASN A 252 19.04 3.68 18.86
CA ASN A 252 19.99 3.91 19.94
C ASN A 252 19.53 5.00 20.92
N ASN A 253 18.23 5.35 20.92
CA ASN A 253 17.65 6.41 21.75
C ASN A 253 18.34 7.78 21.58
N THR A 254 18.88 8.07 20.40
CA THR A 254 19.27 9.43 19.99
C THR A 254 18.24 10.02 19.04
N ARG A 255 18.44 11.30 18.69
CA ARG A 255 17.70 11.97 17.62
C ARG A 255 18.64 12.34 16.49
N ALA A 256 18.11 12.39 15.28
CA ALA A 256 18.86 12.82 14.10
C ALA A 256 17.99 13.70 13.19
N PRO A 257 18.61 14.56 12.37
CA PRO A 257 17.93 15.25 11.27
C PRO A 257 17.21 14.28 10.32
N VAL A 258 16.14 14.75 9.66
CA VAL A 258 15.31 13.93 8.76
C VAL A 258 16.03 13.41 7.51
N ASP A 259 17.15 14.01 7.12
CA ASP A 259 18.01 13.57 6.02
C ASP A 259 19.03 12.50 6.42
N ALA A 260 19.26 12.28 7.71
CA ALA A 260 20.11 11.21 8.26
C ALA A 260 19.37 9.86 8.41
N PHE A 261 18.31 9.63 7.62
CA PHE A 261 17.48 8.43 7.73
C PHE A 261 18.23 7.12 7.45
N LYS A 262 19.33 7.16 6.69
CA LYS A 262 20.12 5.96 6.41
C LYS A 262 20.83 5.47 7.67
N GLU A 263 21.22 6.38 8.55
CA GLU A 263 21.87 6.11 9.82
C GLU A 263 20.84 6.01 10.97
N CYS A 264 19.70 6.69 10.85
CA CYS A 264 18.63 6.74 11.83
C CYS A 264 17.29 6.27 11.24
N HIS A 265 17.05 4.97 11.27
CA HIS A 265 15.78 4.35 10.89
C HIS A 265 15.43 3.19 11.81
N LEU A 266 14.14 2.82 11.79
CA LEU A 266 13.62 1.69 12.55
C LEU A 266 13.88 0.36 11.83
N ALA A 267 13.68 0.34 10.51
CA ALA A 267 13.98 -0.80 9.65
C ALA A 267 14.04 -0.39 8.18
N GLN A 268 14.80 -1.14 7.40
CA GLN A 268 14.69 -1.16 5.94
C GLN A 268 13.65 -2.22 5.55
N VAL A 269 12.70 -1.84 4.69
CA VAL A 269 11.56 -2.68 4.32
C VAL A 269 11.41 -2.77 2.80
N PRO A 270 11.01 -3.93 2.23
CA PRO A 270 10.79 -4.05 0.80
C PRO A 270 9.73 -3.08 0.29
N SER A 271 9.85 -2.66 -0.96
CA SER A 271 8.88 -1.75 -1.61
C SER A 271 7.45 -2.29 -1.60
N HIS A 272 6.49 -1.39 -1.86
CA HIS A 272 5.13 -1.82 -2.16
C HIS A 272 5.13 -2.69 -3.41
N ALA A 273 4.25 -3.69 -3.45
CA ALA A 273 4.19 -4.65 -4.55
C ALA A 273 2.77 -4.79 -5.09
N VAL A 274 2.68 -4.91 -6.41
CA VAL A 274 1.48 -5.39 -7.08
C VAL A 274 1.37 -6.87 -6.82
N VAL A 275 0.25 -7.31 -6.24
CA VAL A 275 -0.02 -8.73 -5.99
C VAL A 275 -1.06 -9.28 -6.94
N ALA A 276 -0.98 -10.58 -7.21
CA ALA A 276 -1.94 -11.34 -7.98
C ALA A 276 -2.08 -12.76 -7.42
N ARG A 277 -3.05 -13.54 -7.92
CA ARG A 277 -3.16 -14.95 -7.54
C ARG A 277 -1.91 -15.73 -7.96
N SER A 278 -1.51 -16.70 -7.14
CA SER A 278 -0.40 -17.60 -7.48
C SER A 278 -0.73 -18.52 -8.67
N VAL A 279 -1.99 -18.96 -8.76
CA VAL A 279 -2.54 -19.77 -9.86
C VAL A 279 -3.51 -18.93 -10.70
N ASP A 280 -3.41 -18.99 -12.03
CA ASP A 280 -4.24 -18.20 -12.97
C ASP A 280 -4.27 -16.69 -12.66
N GLY A 281 -3.13 -16.16 -12.17
CA GLY A 281 -2.99 -14.78 -11.73
C GLY A 281 -2.84 -13.75 -12.85
N LYS A 282 -2.74 -14.18 -14.11
CA LYS A 282 -2.49 -13.31 -15.27
C LYS A 282 -1.19 -12.48 -15.14
N GLU A 283 -0.14 -13.00 -14.49
CA GLU A 283 1.10 -12.22 -14.22
C GLU A 283 1.66 -11.56 -15.48
N ASN A 284 1.73 -12.30 -16.59
CA ASN A 284 2.31 -11.82 -17.84
C ASN A 284 1.54 -10.61 -18.37
N LEU A 285 0.21 -10.66 -18.25
CA LEU A 285 -0.68 -9.60 -18.70
C LEU A 285 -0.61 -8.38 -17.78
N ILE A 286 -0.50 -8.60 -16.46
CA ILE A 286 -0.30 -7.52 -15.48
C ILE A 286 1.04 -6.82 -15.77
N TRP A 287 2.11 -7.58 -15.98
CA TRP A 287 3.41 -7.02 -16.32
C TRP A 287 3.39 -6.25 -17.64
N GLU A 288 2.77 -6.79 -18.69
CA GLU A 288 2.64 -6.10 -19.98
C GLU A 288 1.87 -4.77 -19.84
N LEU A 289 0.77 -4.78 -19.07
CA LEU A 289 -0.01 -3.58 -18.73
C LEU A 289 0.87 -2.54 -18.03
N LEU A 290 1.57 -2.93 -16.95
CA LEU A 290 2.41 -2.03 -16.16
C LEU A 290 3.59 -1.49 -16.95
N ARG A 291 4.28 -2.34 -17.72
CA ARG A 291 5.40 -1.95 -18.58
C ARG A 291 4.97 -0.89 -19.59
N LYS A 292 3.83 -1.07 -20.25
CA LYS A 292 3.32 -0.11 -21.23
C LYS A 292 2.77 1.16 -20.57
N ALA A 293 2.18 1.03 -19.37
CA ALA A 293 1.71 2.17 -18.60
C ALA A 293 2.86 3.07 -18.11
N GLN A 294 3.94 2.50 -17.57
CA GLN A 294 5.09 3.30 -17.13
C GLN A 294 5.86 3.93 -18.30
N GLU A 295 5.93 3.26 -19.46
CA GLU A 295 6.55 3.82 -20.67
C GLU A 295 5.83 5.09 -21.17
N LYS A 296 4.49 5.11 -21.09
CA LYS A 296 3.67 6.20 -21.64
C LYS A 296 3.24 7.24 -20.61
N PHE A 297 3.09 6.84 -19.35
CA PHE A 297 2.52 7.63 -18.27
C PHE A 297 3.37 7.64 -17.00
N GLY A 298 4.60 7.12 -17.07
CA GLY A 298 5.57 7.25 -15.97
C GLY A 298 5.94 8.70 -15.69
N LYS A 299 6.86 8.89 -14.74
CA LYS A 299 7.25 10.21 -14.26
C LYS A 299 7.65 11.14 -15.42
N ASN A 300 7.00 12.29 -15.52
CA ASN A 300 7.23 13.31 -16.55
C ASN A 300 7.03 12.84 -18.00
N LYS A 301 6.29 11.75 -18.25
CA LYS A 301 6.04 11.25 -19.61
C LYS A 301 4.78 11.82 -20.27
N SER A 302 3.82 12.31 -19.47
CA SER A 302 2.56 12.84 -20.00
C SER A 302 1.96 13.90 -19.09
N GLN A 303 1.67 15.07 -19.66
CA GLN A 303 0.95 16.15 -18.97
C GLN A 303 -0.54 15.82 -18.74
N ARG A 304 -1.10 14.87 -19.52
CA ARG A 304 -2.55 14.56 -19.50
C ARG A 304 -2.93 13.47 -18.50
N PHE A 305 -1.97 12.70 -18.01
CA PHE A 305 -2.14 11.63 -17.03
C PHE A 305 -0.77 11.15 -16.54
N GLN A 306 -0.58 11.16 -15.23
CA GLN A 306 0.62 10.67 -14.55
C GLN A 306 0.24 9.41 -13.75
N LEU A 307 0.95 8.31 -13.98
CA LEU A 307 0.74 7.04 -13.26
C LEU A 307 1.17 7.17 -11.80
N PHE A 308 2.34 7.79 -11.58
CA PHE A 308 2.96 8.07 -10.28
C PHE A 308 2.72 9.53 -9.86
N GLY A 309 1.47 9.95 -9.90
CA GLY A 309 1.06 11.27 -9.41
C GLY A 309 -0.41 11.28 -9.01
N SER A 310 -0.74 12.07 -8.00
CA SER A 310 -2.09 12.22 -7.48
C SER A 310 -2.57 13.66 -7.66
N PRO A 311 -3.89 13.90 -7.80
CA PRO A 311 -4.45 15.25 -7.83
C PRO A 311 -4.08 16.04 -6.58
N GLU A 312 -4.17 17.37 -6.66
CA GLU A 312 -3.96 18.25 -5.51
C GLU A 312 -4.84 17.84 -4.31
N GLY A 313 -4.28 17.93 -3.11
CA GLY A 313 -4.93 17.47 -1.88
C GLY A 313 -5.08 15.95 -1.73
N ARG A 314 -4.62 15.16 -2.71
CA ARG A 314 -4.57 13.69 -2.65
C ARG A 314 -3.13 13.20 -2.77
N ARG A 315 -2.90 11.98 -2.29
CA ARG A 315 -1.60 11.33 -2.29
C ARG A 315 -1.75 9.83 -2.56
N ASP A 316 -0.76 9.28 -3.24
CA ASP A 316 -0.53 7.84 -3.40
C ASP A 316 -1.73 7.04 -3.94
N LEU A 317 -2.50 7.61 -4.89
CA LEU A 317 -3.64 6.91 -5.46
C LEU A 317 -3.16 5.79 -6.41
N LEU A 318 -3.55 4.54 -6.14
CA LEU A 318 -3.15 3.30 -6.85
C LEU A 318 -1.68 2.87 -6.67
N PHE A 319 -0.77 3.83 -6.73
CA PHE A 319 0.68 3.65 -6.62
C PHE A 319 1.27 4.79 -5.82
N LYS A 320 2.46 4.61 -5.22
CA LYS A 320 3.16 5.72 -4.56
C LYS A 320 3.47 6.84 -5.54
N ASP A 321 3.27 8.08 -5.13
CA ASP A 321 3.62 9.24 -5.96
C ASP A 321 5.14 9.39 -6.12
N SER A 322 5.94 8.86 -5.20
CA SER A 322 7.40 8.79 -5.31
C SER A 322 7.95 7.61 -6.13
N ALA A 323 7.10 6.70 -6.60
CA ALA A 323 7.57 5.61 -7.45
C ALA A 323 8.11 6.13 -8.79
N LEU A 324 9.22 5.56 -9.24
CA LEU A 324 9.85 5.85 -10.53
C LEU A 324 9.36 4.89 -11.62
N GLY A 325 8.86 3.72 -11.23
CA GLY A 325 8.52 2.63 -12.12
C GLY A 325 8.25 1.33 -11.36
N PHE A 326 8.21 0.24 -12.11
CA PHE A 326 8.07 -1.11 -11.60
C PHE A 326 9.20 -2.00 -12.10
N VAL A 327 9.61 -2.93 -11.25
CA VAL A 327 10.42 -4.08 -11.65
C VAL A 327 9.57 -5.35 -11.56
N ARG A 328 9.74 -6.25 -12.52
CA ARG A 328 9.07 -7.55 -12.51
C ARG A 328 9.69 -8.45 -11.45
N ILE A 329 8.84 -9.09 -10.64
CA ILE A 329 9.29 -10.05 -9.64
C ILE A 329 9.39 -11.44 -10.30
N PRO A 330 10.49 -12.21 -10.09
CA PRO A 330 10.62 -13.55 -10.63
C PRO A 330 9.50 -14.47 -10.14
N SER A 331 9.01 -15.36 -11.01
CA SER A 331 7.86 -16.23 -10.72
C SER A 331 8.05 -17.19 -9.54
N LYS A 332 9.30 -17.49 -9.17
CA LYS A 332 9.65 -18.33 -8.01
C LYS A 332 9.59 -17.59 -6.66
N VAL A 333 9.45 -16.27 -6.66
CA VAL A 333 9.40 -15.46 -5.43
C VAL A 333 7.96 -15.39 -4.94
N ASP A 334 7.71 -15.99 -3.78
CA ASP A 334 6.45 -15.87 -3.03
C ASP A 334 6.48 -14.67 -2.06
N SER A 335 5.43 -14.50 -1.26
CA SER A 335 5.38 -13.44 -0.25
C SER A 335 6.51 -13.56 0.79
N ALA A 336 6.84 -14.76 1.24
CA ALA A 336 7.87 -14.99 2.25
C ALA A 336 9.27 -14.62 1.74
N LEU A 337 9.62 -15.05 0.53
CA LEU A 337 10.88 -14.71 -0.13
C LEU A 337 10.97 -13.21 -0.43
N TYR A 338 9.86 -12.58 -0.84
CA TYR A 338 9.82 -11.14 -1.11
C TYR A 338 10.07 -10.30 0.15
N LEU A 339 9.48 -10.70 1.27
CA LEU A 339 9.60 -9.99 2.54
C LEU A 339 10.98 -10.16 3.18
N GLY A 340 11.63 -11.29 2.90
CA GLY A 340 12.89 -11.67 3.52
C GLY A 340 12.70 -12.20 4.95
N SER A 341 13.62 -13.05 5.38
CA SER A 341 13.51 -13.78 6.66
C SER A 341 13.37 -12.86 7.87
N ARG A 342 14.16 -11.79 7.95
CA ARG A 342 14.15 -10.86 9.09
C ARG A 342 12.79 -10.21 9.30
N TYR A 343 12.20 -9.65 8.24
CA TYR A 343 10.91 -8.99 8.36
C TYR A 343 9.78 -10.00 8.54
N LEU A 344 9.85 -11.16 7.89
CA LEU A 344 8.89 -12.25 8.08
C LEU A 344 8.85 -12.73 9.54
N THR A 345 10.01 -12.94 10.18
CA THR A 345 10.08 -13.30 11.60
C THR A 345 9.49 -12.22 12.48
N ALA A 346 9.79 -10.94 12.23
CA ALA A 346 9.19 -9.84 12.98
C ALA A 346 7.65 -9.82 12.86
N LEU A 347 7.10 -10.09 11.66
CA LEU A 347 5.67 -10.16 11.42
C LEU A 347 4.99 -11.35 12.10
N LYS A 348 5.65 -12.52 12.11
CA LYS A 348 5.16 -13.71 12.83
C LYS A 348 5.14 -13.48 14.32
N ASN A 349 6.21 -12.91 14.86
CA ASN A 349 6.28 -12.58 16.27
C ASN A 349 5.12 -11.68 16.67
N LEU A 350 4.67 -10.72 15.86
CA LEU A 350 3.49 -9.89 16.19
C LEU A 350 2.14 -10.65 16.29
N ARG A 351 2.13 -11.96 16.07
CA ARG A 351 0.98 -12.86 16.13
C ARG A 351 1.20 -14.05 17.07
N GLU A 352 2.29 -14.02 17.84
CA GLU A 352 2.70 -14.99 18.86
C GLU A 352 3.08 -14.19 20.12
#